data_AF-B6AAP2-F1
#
_entry.id   AF-B6AAP2-F1
#
_cell.length_a   1.000
_cell.length_b   1.000
_cell.length_c   1.000
_cell.angle_alpha   90.00
_cell.angle_beta   90.00
_cell.angle_gamma   90.00
#
_symmetry.space_group_name_H-M   'P 1'
#
loop_
_entity.id
_entity.type
_entity.pdbx_description
1 polymer ?
#
loop_
_entity_poly.entity_id
_entity_poly.type
_entity_poly.pdbx_seq_one_letter_code
_entity_poly.pdbx_strand_id
1 'polypeptide(L)'
;MMTDRCCTLALILTCLTLRSSLYYLTVIYLIGDIAGHWLYMMASHMYGKASHKDNSKDMWFVLNMYYSNKIILFASHGCNELFWLLMYLQGCIISKVRRLIYKDILFNIHQNILWYTQIFTFFVLPLTIFKNITNYVQLLYGCKLLLEMDISEINKQFK
;
A
#
# COMPACT_ATOMS: atom_id res chain seq x y z
N MET A 1 -9.66 4.22 -4.24
CA MET A 1 -9.61 4.98 -5.50
C MET A 1 -8.35 4.55 -6.25
N MET A 2 -8.44 4.26 -7.55
CA MET A 2 -7.27 3.82 -8.33
C MET A 2 -6.30 4.95 -8.64
N THR A 3 -6.82 6.16 -8.82
CA THR A 3 -6.05 7.38 -9.07
C THR A 3 -5.03 7.65 -7.96
N ASP A 4 -5.44 7.50 -6.71
CA ASP A 4 -4.58 7.76 -5.55
C ASP A 4 -3.41 6.76 -5.53
N ARG A 5 -3.69 5.48 -5.82
CA ARG A 5 -2.64 4.44 -5.93
C ARG A 5 -1.66 4.70 -7.06
N CYS A 6 -2.13 5.21 -8.21
CA CYS A 6 -1.25 5.62 -9.30
C CYS A 6 -0.33 6.79 -8.89
N CYS A 7 -0.82 7.72 -8.08
CA CYS A 7 -0.01 8.81 -7.52
C CYS A 7 1.09 8.26 -6.59
N THR A 8 0.74 7.36 -5.68
CA THR A 8 1.70 6.69 -4.80
C THR A 8 2.72 5.88 -5.60
N LEU A 9 2.29 5.19 -6.67
CA LEU A 9 3.21 4.47 -7.57
C LEU A 9 4.21 5.43 -8.23
N ALA A 10 3.78 6.58 -8.73
CA ALA A 10 4.69 7.57 -9.33
C ALA A 10 5.71 8.08 -8.31
N LEU A 11 5.29 8.36 -7.07
CA LEU A 11 6.17 8.75 -5.97
C LEU A 11 7.21 7.66 -5.65
N ILE A 12 6.75 6.41 -5.56
CA ILE A 12 7.60 5.24 -5.27
C ILE A 12 8.66 5.05 -6.36
N LEU A 13 8.26 5.09 -7.64
CA LEU A 13 9.18 4.97 -8.76
C LEU A 13 10.22 6.09 -8.75
N THR A 14 9.81 7.31 -8.40
CA THR A 14 10.74 8.44 -8.27
C THR A 14 11.71 8.22 -7.11
N CYS A 15 11.25 7.67 -5.97
CA CYS A 15 12.09 7.31 -4.83
C CYS A 15 13.15 6.25 -5.21
N LEU A 16 12.80 5.28 -6.05
CA LEU A 16 13.74 4.25 -6.53
C LEU A 16 14.89 4.82 -7.34
N THR A 17 14.68 5.92 -8.07
CA THR A 17 15.77 6.61 -8.79
C THR A 17 16.83 7.20 -7.85
N LEU A 18 16.41 7.58 -6.63
CA LEU A 18 17.29 8.16 -5.61
C LEU A 18 17.92 7.10 -4.69
N ARG A 19 17.25 5.94 -4.53
CA ARG A 19 17.68 4.88 -3.60
C ARG A 19 17.37 3.50 -4.18
N SER A 20 18.31 2.98 -4.96
CA SER A 20 18.20 1.67 -5.61
C SER A 20 18.28 0.48 -4.66
N SER A 21 18.78 0.66 -3.44
CA SER A 21 18.99 -0.42 -2.46
C SER A 21 17.70 -1.13 -2.02
N LEU A 22 16.53 -0.52 -2.24
CA LEU A 22 15.23 -1.06 -1.82
C LEU A 22 14.36 -1.55 -3.00
N TYR A 23 14.97 -1.73 -4.18
CA TYR A 23 14.26 -2.07 -5.41
C TYR A 23 13.32 -3.26 -5.26
N TYR A 24 13.83 -4.43 -4.85
CA TYR A 24 13.03 -5.66 -4.76
C TYR A 24 11.85 -5.54 -3.78
N LEU A 25 12.08 -4.97 -2.59
CA LEU A 25 11.03 -4.79 -1.58
C LEU A 25 9.93 -3.86 -2.08
N THR A 26 10.32 -2.82 -2.81
CA THR A 26 9.40 -1.82 -3.36
C THR A 26 8.56 -2.39 -4.50
N VAL A 27 9.15 -3.24 -5.35
CA VAL A 27 8.43 -3.94 -6.41
C VAL A 27 7.39 -4.90 -5.82
N ILE A 28 7.76 -5.68 -4.81
CA ILE A 28 6.83 -6.60 -4.13
C ILE A 28 5.66 -5.80 -3.53
N TYR A 29 5.97 -4.70 -2.83
CA TYR A 29 4.97 -3.79 -2.27
C TYR A 29 3.98 -3.29 -3.34
N LEU A 30 4.48 -2.81 -4.48
CA LEU A 30 3.66 -2.29 -5.58
C LEU A 30 2.77 -3.36 -6.21
N ILE A 31 3.29 -4.58 -6.40
CA ILE A 31 2.53 -5.70 -6.94
C ILE A 31 1.34 -6.00 -6.02
N GLY A 32 1.59 -6.10 -4.71
CA GLY A 32 0.52 -6.34 -3.73
C GLY A 32 -0.55 -5.25 -3.73
N ASP A 33 -0.14 -3.98 -3.73
CA ASP A 33 -1.07 -2.84 -3.67
C ASP A 33 -1.95 -2.72 -4.93
N ILE A 34 -1.38 -2.86 -6.12
CA ILE A 34 -2.12 -2.73 -7.37
C ILE A 34 -2.92 -3.99 -7.67
N ALA A 35 -2.29 -5.16 -7.68
CA ALA A 35 -2.96 -6.39 -8.05
C ALA A 35 -4.04 -6.76 -7.04
N GLY A 36 -3.75 -6.62 -5.74
CA GLY A 36 -4.70 -6.95 -4.69
C GLY A 36 -5.94 -6.08 -4.72
N HIS A 37 -5.76 -4.78 -4.89
CA HIS A 37 -6.91 -3.90 -4.98
C HIS A 37 -7.69 -4.06 -6.28
N TRP A 38 -7.00 -4.20 -7.41
CA TRP A 38 -7.66 -4.38 -8.70
C TRP A 38 -8.51 -5.64 -8.71
N LEU A 39 -7.95 -6.77 -8.28
CA LEU A 39 -8.63 -8.06 -8.29
C LEU A 39 -9.80 -8.06 -7.29
N TYR A 40 -9.62 -7.53 -6.08
CA TYR A 40 -10.72 -7.39 -5.12
C TYR A 40 -11.86 -6.50 -5.64
N MET A 41 -11.53 -5.38 -6.30
CA MET A 41 -12.52 -4.48 -6.88
C MET A 41 -13.30 -5.15 -8.01
N MET A 42 -12.61 -5.83 -8.93
CA MET A 42 -13.25 -6.55 -10.03
C MET A 42 -14.15 -7.67 -9.50
N ALA A 43 -13.64 -8.48 -8.57
CA ALA A 43 -14.41 -9.53 -7.91
C ALA A 43 -15.64 -8.96 -7.20
N SER A 44 -15.50 -7.88 -6.44
CA SER A 44 -16.62 -7.24 -5.74
C SER A 44 -17.66 -6.65 -6.71
N HIS A 45 -17.22 -6.08 -7.83
CA HIS A 45 -18.12 -5.53 -8.85
C HIS A 45 -18.91 -6.62 -9.58
N MET A 46 -18.24 -7.72 -9.93
CA MET A 46 -18.86 -8.88 -10.55
C MET A 46 -19.82 -9.59 -9.58
N TYR A 47 -19.39 -9.81 -8.34
CA TYR A 47 -20.17 -10.46 -7.29
C TYR A 47 -21.41 -9.64 -6.90
N GLY A 48 -21.29 -8.31 -6.90
CA GLY A 48 -22.37 -7.35 -6.62
C GLY A 48 -23.56 -7.40 -7.60
N LYS A 49 -23.47 -8.16 -8.69
CA LYS A 49 -24.59 -8.45 -9.61
C LYS A 49 -25.32 -9.77 -9.32
N ALA A 50 -24.82 -10.64 -8.43
CA ALA A 50 -25.28 -12.03 -8.38
C ALA A 50 -26.06 -12.49 -7.12
N SER A 51 -26.04 -11.79 -5.97
CA SER A 51 -26.71 -12.36 -4.79
C SER A 51 -27.09 -11.37 -3.67
N HIS A 52 -28.40 -11.25 -3.42
CA HIS A 52 -29.04 -10.52 -2.32
C HIS A 52 -28.95 -11.24 -0.95
N LYS A 53 -27.89 -12.00 -0.66
CA LYS A 53 -27.70 -12.65 0.65
C LYS A 53 -26.40 -12.21 1.30
N ASP A 54 -26.54 -11.24 2.21
CA ASP A 54 -25.78 -11.03 3.46
C ASP A 54 -24.40 -11.69 3.58
N ASN A 55 -23.39 -11.18 2.87
CA ASN A 55 -21.99 -11.56 3.07
C ASN A 55 -21.17 -10.56 3.88
N SER A 56 -21.81 -9.57 4.53
CA SER A 56 -21.11 -8.68 5.47
C SER A 56 -20.51 -9.43 6.67
N LYS A 57 -20.91 -10.70 6.90
CA LYS A 57 -20.48 -11.53 8.05
C LYS A 57 -19.34 -12.52 7.75
N ASP A 58 -19.06 -12.86 6.49
CA ASP A 58 -18.04 -13.85 6.11
C ASP A 58 -16.70 -13.24 5.65
N MET A 59 -16.56 -11.93 5.80
CA MET A 59 -15.33 -11.23 5.49
C MET A 59 -14.23 -11.58 6.49
N TRP A 60 -13.00 -11.80 6.01
CA TRP A 60 -11.85 -12.10 6.87
C TRP A 60 -11.64 -11.01 7.92
N PHE A 61 -11.29 -11.41 9.16
CA PHE A 61 -11.18 -10.53 10.33
C PHE A 61 -10.35 -9.27 10.09
N VAL A 62 -9.21 -9.40 9.39
CA VAL A 62 -8.32 -8.28 9.04
C VAL A 62 -9.03 -7.26 8.15
N LEU A 63 -9.79 -7.74 7.18
CA LEU A 63 -10.53 -6.92 6.24
C LEU A 63 -11.75 -6.26 6.92
N ASN A 64 -12.43 -7.00 7.81
CA ASN A 64 -13.52 -6.46 8.62
C ASN A 64 -13.01 -5.34 9.54
N MET A 65 -11.88 -5.51 10.23
CA MET A 65 -11.27 -4.46 11.05
C MET A 65 -10.90 -3.22 10.23
N TYR A 66 -10.30 -3.44 9.05
CA TYR A 66 -9.90 -2.38 8.13
C TYR A 66 -11.10 -1.56 7.62
N TYR A 67 -12.22 -2.21 7.30
CA TYR A 67 -13.42 -1.55 6.77
C TYR A 67 -14.41 -1.08 7.85
N SER A 68 -14.40 -1.68 9.03
CA SER A 68 -15.31 -1.32 10.14
C SER A 68 -14.93 0.02 10.78
N ASN A 69 -13.62 0.32 10.88
CA ASN A 69 -13.14 1.53 11.53
C ASN A 69 -12.58 2.55 10.52
N LYS A 70 -13.34 3.63 10.29
CA LYS A 70 -12.95 4.74 9.40
C LYS A 70 -11.63 5.41 9.82
N ILE A 71 -11.32 5.44 11.12
CA ILE A 71 -10.08 6.05 11.63
C ILE A 71 -8.88 5.22 11.20
N ILE A 72 -8.96 3.89 11.31
CA ILE A 72 -7.88 2.98 10.89
C ILE A 72 -7.72 3.02 9.37
N LEU A 73 -8.82 3.08 8.63
CA LEU A 73 -8.82 3.22 7.18
C LEU A 73 -8.07 4.48 6.73
N PHE A 74 -8.42 5.63 7.31
CA PHE A 74 -7.81 6.91 6.95
C PHE A 74 -6.36 7.00 7.45
N ALA A 75 -6.09 6.59 8.70
CA ALA A 75 -4.75 6.62 9.28
C ALA A 75 -3.79 5.71 8.50
N SER A 76 -4.19 4.49 8.13
CA SER A 76 -3.35 3.60 7.33
C SER A 76 -3.03 4.18 5.95
N HIS A 77 -4.00 4.83 5.30
CA HIS A 77 -3.75 5.52 4.03
C HIS A 77 -2.80 6.72 4.20
N GLY A 78 -3.09 7.60 5.15
CA GLY A 78 -2.27 8.79 5.41
C GLY A 78 -0.83 8.44 5.82
N CYS A 79 -0.67 7.44 6.69
CA CYS A 79 0.64 6.94 7.10
C CYS A 79 1.41 6.33 5.93
N ASN A 80 0.74 5.60 5.04
CA ASN A 80 1.39 5.08 3.85
C ASN A 80 1.93 6.18 2.93
N GLU A 81 1.12 7.20 2.62
CA GLU A 81 1.60 8.32 1.80
C GLU A 81 2.74 9.08 2.49
N LEU A 82 2.61 9.31 3.80
CA LEU A 82 3.64 9.96 4.60
C LEU A 82 4.95 9.16 4.61
N PHE A 83 4.88 7.82 4.69
CA PHE A 83 6.05 6.96 4.66
C PHE A 83 6.84 7.13 3.36
N TRP A 84 6.17 7.07 2.21
CA TRP A 84 6.82 7.22 0.91
C TRP A 84 7.35 8.64 0.67
N LEU A 85 6.65 9.66 1.18
CA LEU A 85 7.13 11.04 1.15
C LEU A 85 8.40 11.21 2.00
N LEU A 86 8.44 10.64 3.21
CA LEU A 86 9.62 10.68 4.07
C LEU A 86 10.81 9.94 3.43
N MET A 87 10.56 8.79 2.82
CA MET A 87 11.57 8.03 2.08
C MET A 87 12.14 8.82 0.90
N TYR A 88 11.27 9.50 0.14
CA TYR A 88 11.66 10.39 -0.94
C TYR A 88 12.50 11.58 -0.45
N LEU A 89 12.08 12.23 0.64
CA LEU A 89 12.79 13.34 1.25
C LEU A 89 14.18 12.92 1.72
N GLN A 90 14.29 11.78 2.41
CA GLN A 90 15.58 11.22 2.80
C GLN A 90 16.45 10.90 1.58
N GLY A 91 15.87 10.40 0.48
CA GLY A 91 16.58 10.15 -0.78
C GLY A 91 17.19 11.44 -1.33
N CYS A 92 16.41 12.51 -1.36
CA CYS A 92 16.86 13.84 -1.78
C CYS A 92 17.99 14.39 -0.89
N ILE A 93 17.84 14.25 0.44
CA ILE A 93 18.83 14.73 1.40
C ILE A 93 20.14 13.95 1.23
N ILE A 94 20.09 12.62 1.16
CA ILE A 94 21.30 11.79 0.98
C ILE A 94 22.03 12.13 -0.32
N SER A 95 21.30 12.30 -1.42
CA SER A 95 21.88 12.69 -2.71
C SER A 95 22.52 14.09 -2.65
N LYS A 96 21.92 15.05 -1.94
CA LYS A 96 22.49 16.38 -1.73
C LYS A 96 23.68 16.36 -0.77
N VAL A 97 23.61 15.64 0.34
CA VAL A 97 24.71 15.47 1.32
C VAL A 97 25.94 14.90 0.63
N ARG A 98 25.78 13.87 -0.21
CA ARG A 98 26.88 13.30 -1.01
C ARG A 98 27.56 14.35 -1.89
N ARG A 99 26.81 15.33 -2.41
CA ARG A 99 27.33 16.44 -3.24
C ARG A 99 27.93 17.59 -2.42
N LEU A 100 27.51 17.74 -1.15
CA LEU A 100 27.84 18.85 -0.27
C LEU A 100 29.00 18.57 0.71
N ILE A 101 29.66 17.41 0.60
CA ILE A 101 30.87 17.04 1.38
C ILE A 101 31.97 18.11 1.33
N TYR A 102 31.90 19.09 0.41
CA TYR A 102 32.83 20.22 0.28
C TYR A 102 32.50 21.48 1.10
N LYS A 103 31.38 21.55 1.85
CA LYS A 103 31.00 22.74 2.65
C LYS A 103 30.52 22.36 4.07
N ASP A 104 31.37 22.59 5.06
CA ASP A 104 31.24 22.07 6.44
C ASP A 104 29.99 22.51 7.23
N ILE A 105 29.43 23.70 7.00
CA ILE A 105 28.31 24.21 7.82
C ILE A 105 26.95 23.61 7.40
N LEU A 106 26.75 23.36 6.10
CA LEU A 106 25.47 22.84 5.58
C LEU A 106 25.31 21.32 5.88
N PHE A 107 26.43 20.64 6.15
CA PHE A 107 26.49 19.22 6.46
C PHE A 107 25.75 18.87 7.76
N ASN A 108 26.01 19.59 8.86
CA ASN A 108 25.40 19.32 10.17
C ASN A 108 23.87 19.51 10.17
N ILE A 109 23.37 20.54 9.47
CA ILE A 109 21.92 20.78 9.36
C ILE A 109 21.24 19.64 8.60
N HIS A 110 21.81 19.20 7.46
CA HIS A 110 21.25 18.09 6.70
C HIS A 110 21.31 16.76 7.45
N GLN A 111 22.34 16.52 8.25
CA GLN A 111 22.47 15.31 9.06
C GLN A 111 21.42 15.26 10.18
N ASN A 112 21.15 16.38 10.85
CA ASN A 112 20.10 16.47 11.85
C ASN A 112 18.71 16.23 11.23
N ILE A 113 18.42 16.84 10.07
CA ILE A 113 17.15 16.60 9.36
C ILE A 113 17.01 15.13 8.97
N LEU A 114 18.09 14.49 8.49
CA LEU A 114 18.08 13.08 8.15
C LEU A 114 17.70 12.21 9.38
N TRP A 115 18.29 12.48 10.53
CA TRP A 115 18.00 11.76 11.77
C TRP A 115 16.53 11.88 12.19
N TYR A 116 15.97 13.10 12.20
CA TYR A 116 14.56 13.30 12.51
C TYR A 116 13.66 12.54 11.52
N THR A 117 13.95 12.63 10.22
CA THR A 117 13.13 11.92 9.22
C THR A 117 13.19 10.40 9.39
N GLN A 118 14.31 9.82 9.83
CA GLN A 118 14.42 8.38 10.09
C GLN A 118 13.57 7.95 11.29
N ILE A 119 13.57 8.73 12.37
CA ILE A 119 12.73 8.47 13.55
C ILE A 119 11.24 8.50 13.16
N PHE A 120 10.82 9.53 12.42
CA PHE A 120 9.44 9.62 11.95
C PHE A 120 9.06 8.44 11.04
N THR A 121 9.95 8.03 10.12
CA THR A 121 9.71 6.86 9.28
C THR A 121 9.51 5.60 10.12
N PHE A 122 10.28 5.41 11.19
CA PHE A 122 10.14 4.25 12.08
C PHE A 122 8.76 4.19 12.77
N PHE A 123 8.23 5.33 13.20
CA PHE A 123 6.88 5.37 13.81
C PHE A 123 5.75 5.09 12.81
N VAL A 124 5.93 5.48 11.55
CA VAL A 124 4.91 5.31 10.51
C VAL A 124 4.94 3.90 9.89
N LEU A 125 6.11 3.26 9.89
CA LEU A 125 6.36 1.95 9.27
C LEU A 125 5.34 0.85 9.67
N PRO A 126 4.94 0.67 10.95
CA PRO A 126 3.98 -0.38 11.32
C PRO A 126 2.63 -0.25 10.61
N LEU A 127 2.14 0.97 10.44
CA LEU A 127 0.87 1.23 9.77
C LEU A 127 0.97 1.00 8.26
N THR A 128 2.11 1.32 7.65
CA THR A 128 2.40 1.01 6.25
C THR A 128 2.48 -0.50 6.02
N ILE A 129 3.12 -1.26 6.92
CA ILE A 129 3.17 -2.72 6.86
C ILE A 129 1.75 -3.29 6.99
N PHE A 130 0.97 -2.81 7.96
CA PHE A 130 -0.42 -3.22 8.12
C PHE A 130 -1.23 -2.97 6.84
N LYS A 131 -1.11 -1.78 6.23
CA LYS A 131 -1.75 -1.48 4.95
C LYS A 131 -1.32 -2.46 3.86
N ASN A 132 -0.02 -2.75 3.74
CA ASN A 132 0.45 -3.71 2.73
C ASN A 132 -0.13 -5.10 2.95
N ILE A 133 -0.18 -5.58 4.20
CA ILE A 133 -0.83 -6.86 4.55
C ILE A 133 -2.30 -6.83 4.13
N THR A 134 -3.03 -5.75 4.40
CA THR A 134 -4.44 -5.64 3.99
C THR A 134 -4.61 -5.73 2.48
N ASN A 135 -3.69 -5.20 1.67
CA ASN A 135 -3.73 -5.33 0.22
C ASN A 135 -3.55 -6.79 -0.24
N TYR A 136 -2.66 -7.57 0.37
CA TYR A 136 -2.53 -8.99 0.07
C TYR A 136 -3.75 -9.81 0.53
N VAL A 137 -4.34 -9.45 1.67
CA VAL A 137 -5.59 -10.04 2.15
C VAL A 137 -6.73 -9.74 1.16
N GLN A 138 -6.79 -8.53 0.60
CA GLN A 138 -7.71 -8.17 -0.48
C GLN A 138 -7.50 -9.04 -1.72
N LEU A 139 -6.24 -9.27 -2.12
CA LEU A 139 -5.91 -10.15 -3.25
C LEU A 139 -6.49 -11.55 -3.06
N LEU A 140 -6.17 -12.19 -1.93
CA LEU A 140 -6.58 -13.56 -1.66
C LEU A 140 -8.10 -13.69 -1.51
N TYR A 141 -8.72 -12.73 -0.82
CA TYR A 141 -10.16 -12.69 -0.66
C TYR A 141 -10.88 -12.44 -1.99
N GLY A 142 -10.32 -11.59 -2.87
CA GLY A 142 -10.81 -11.40 -4.23
C GLY A 142 -10.76 -12.70 -5.06
N CYS A 143 -9.67 -13.47 -4.97
CA CYS A 143 -9.58 -14.77 -5.64
C CYS A 143 -10.65 -15.75 -5.12
N LYS A 144 -10.90 -15.76 -3.81
CA LYS A 144 -11.96 -16.58 -3.20
C LYS A 144 -13.34 -16.21 -3.75
N LEU A 145 -13.65 -14.93 -3.83
CA LEU A 145 -14.92 -14.44 -4.38
C LEU A 145 -15.10 -14.88 -5.85
N LEU A 146 -14.06 -14.76 -6.68
CA LEU A 146 -14.12 -15.22 -8.08
C LEU A 146 -14.40 -16.73 -8.17
N LEU A 147 -13.72 -17.53 -7.36
CA LEU A 147 -13.91 -18.98 -7.33
C LEU A 147 -15.34 -19.36 -6.90
N GLU A 148 -15.91 -18.66 -5.91
CA GLU A 148 -17.31 -18.86 -5.51
C GLU A 148 -18.29 -18.50 -6.63
N MET A 149 -17.99 -17.45 -7.41
CA MET A 149 -18.79 -17.09 -8.58
C MET A 149 -18.76 -18.17 -9.65
N ASP A 150 -17.57 -18.65 -10.02
CA ASP A 150 -17.39 -19.69 -11.04
C ASP A 150 -18.15 -20.97 -10.66
N ILE A 151 -18.05 -21.40 -9.40
CA ILE A 151 -18.80 -22.55 -8.89
C ILE A 151 -20.31 -22.32 -8.99
N SER A 152 -20.78 -21.10 -8.69
CA SER A 152 -22.21 -20.76 -8.76
C SER A 152 -22.75 -20.76 -10.19
N GLU A 153 -21.95 -20.36 -11.18
CA GLU A 153 -22.31 -20.38 -12.60
C GLU A 153 -22.35 -21.81 -13.13
N ILE A 154 -21.36 -22.62 -12.80
CA ILE A 154 -21.33 -24.06 -13.14
C ILE A 154 -22.58 -24.75 -12.59
N ASN A 155 -22.90 -24.55 -11.30
CA ASN A 155 -24.07 -25.18 -10.68
C ASN A 155 -25.42 -24.76 -11.30
N LYS A 156 -25.49 -23.59 -11.96
CA LYS A 156 -26.67 -23.16 -12.70
C LYS A 156 -26.78 -23.82 -14.07
N GLN A 157 -25.66 -24.17 -14.71
CA GLN A 157 -25.66 -24.84 -16.02
C GLN A 157 -26.05 -26.32 -15.93
N PHE A 158 -25.80 -26.96 -14.78
CA PHE A 158 -26.09 -28.38 -14.55
C PHE A 158 -27.43 -28.63 -13.79
N LYS A 159 -28.25 -27.60 -13.61
CA LYS A 159 -29.63 -27.70 -13.09
C LYS A 159 -30.63 -27.41 -14.20
#